data_AF-A0AAJ1FSQ3-F1
#
_entry.id   AF-A0AAJ1FSQ3-F1
#
_cell.length_a   1.000
_cell.length_b   1.000
_cell.length_c   1.000
_cell.angle_alpha   90.00
_cell.angle_beta   90.00
_cell.angle_gamma   90.00
#
_symmetry.space_group_name_H-M   'P 1'
#
loop_
_entity.id
_entity.type
_entity.pdbx_description
1 polymer ?
#
loop_
_entity_poly.entity_id
_entity_poly.type
_entity_poly.pdbx_seq_one_letter_code
_entity_poly.pdbx_strand_id
1 'polypeptide(L)' 'MTPAFASWHDFVAMGGYAFYVWLAVAGTLVPLFALILHSRWSHRRLLADIRQRDARERRLRAANVKRTANPTAGEEK' A
#
# COMPACT_ATOMS: atom_id res chain seq x y z
N MET A 1 11.40 9.06 -45.66
CA MET A 1 11.98 8.52 -44.41
C MET A 1 11.33 7.17 -44.18
N THR A 2 12.07 6.08 -44.30
CA THR A 2 11.57 4.70 -44.12
C THR A 2 11.53 4.37 -42.63
N PRO A 3 10.36 4.06 -42.04
CA PRO A 3 10.29 3.64 -40.65
C PRO A 3 10.97 2.27 -40.48
N ALA A 4 11.78 2.11 -39.44
CA ALA A 4 12.51 0.86 -39.15
C ALA A 4 11.59 -0.31 -38.75
N PHE A 5 10.31 -0.04 -38.47
CA PHE A 5 9.29 -1.03 -38.12
C PHE A 5 7.99 -0.66 -38.83
N ALA A 6 7.33 -1.65 -39.43
CA ALA A 6 6.07 -1.45 -40.15
C ALA A 6 4.86 -1.37 -39.21
N SER A 7 5.00 -1.86 -37.97
CA SER A 7 3.92 -1.86 -36.97
C SER A 7 4.46 -1.84 -35.53
N TRP A 8 3.61 -1.39 -34.60
CA TRP A 8 3.89 -1.50 -33.16
C TRP A 8 4.11 -2.96 -32.72
N HIS A 9 3.42 -3.89 -33.39
CA HIS A 9 3.59 -5.31 -33.15
C HIS A 9 5.00 -5.79 -33.56
N ASP A 10 5.54 -5.33 -34.69
CA ASP A 10 6.90 -5.69 -35.14
C ASP A 10 7.99 -5.18 -34.19
N PHE A 11 7.74 -4.06 -33.52
CA PHE A 11 8.65 -3.56 -32.49
C PHE A 11 8.64 -4.49 -31.26
N VAL A 12 7.47 -4.95 -30.85
CA VAL A 12 7.30 -5.87 -29.71
C VAL A 12 7.76 -7.28 -30.07
N ALA A 13 7.62 -7.69 -31.33
CA ALA A 13 7.85 -9.04 -31.84
C ALA A 13 9.05 -9.14 -32.78
N MET A 14 10.01 -8.19 -32.74
CA MET A 14 11.24 -8.13 -33.55
C MET A 14 11.76 -9.54 -33.85
N GLY A 15 11.46 -10.05 -35.05
CA GLY A 15 11.41 -11.47 -35.40
C GLY A 15 12.46 -12.35 -34.72
N GLY A 16 12.13 -12.88 -33.55
CA GLY A 16 12.97 -13.80 -32.75
C GLY A 16 13.61 -13.24 -31.47
N TYR A 17 13.86 -11.94 -31.34
CA TYR A 17 14.60 -11.36 -30.20
C TYR A 17 13.72 -10.80 -29.09
N ALA A 18 12.46 -10.51 -29.40
CA ALA A 18 11.46 -10.03 -28.47
C ALA A 18 11.44 -10.81 -27.14
N PHE A 19 11.48 -12.14 -27.21
CA PHE A 19 11.41 -13.01 -26.04
C PHE A 19 12.54 -12.73 -25.04
N TYR A 20 13.79 -12.61 -25.52
CA TYR A 20 14.95 -12.36 -24.66
C TYR A 20 14.90 -10.97 -24.03
N VAL A 21 14.49 -9.95 -24.79
CA VAL A 21 14.35 -8.58 -24.30
C VAL A 21 13.28 -8.51 -23.22
N TRP A 22 12.11 -9.08 -23.46
CA TRP A 22 11.03 -9.13 -22.47
C TRP A 22 11.41 -9.95 -21.24
N LEU A 23 12.21 -11.00 -21.37
CA LEU A 23 12.71 -11.77 -20.23
C LEU A 23 13.65 -10.93 -19.36
N ALA A 24 14.56 -10.17 -19.96
CA ALA A 24 15.45 -9.24 -19.25
C ALA A 24 14.67 -8.09 -18.59
N VAL A 25 13.72 -7.50 -19.31
CA VAL A 25 12.81 -6.46 -18.79
C VAL A 25 11.98 -7.00 -17.63
N ALA A 26 11.42 -8.20 -17.75
CA ALA A 26 10.70 -8.85 -16.66
C ALA A 26 11.63 -9.15 -15.48
N GLY A 27 12.84 -9.66 -15.73
CA GLY A 27 13.83 -9.95 -14.69
C GLY A 27 14.23 -8.73 -13.85
N THR A 28 14.15 -7.53 -14.42
CA THR A 28 14.40 -6.26 -13.70
C THR A 28 13.14 -5.65 -13.11
N LEU A 29 12.01 -5.74 -13.80
CA LEU A 29 10.72 -5.24 -13.31
C LEU A 29 10.21 -6.04 -12.12
N VAL A 30 10.39 -7.36 -12.10
CA VAL A 30 9.94 -8.25 -11.02
C VAL A 30 10.46 -7.80 -9.65
N PRO A 31 11.78 -7.64 -9.42
CA PRO A 31 12.28 -7.17 -8.12
C PRO A 31 11.85 -5.74 -7.80
N LEU A 32 11.74 -4.86 -8.80
CA LEU A 32 11.24 -3.50 -8.61
C LEU A 32 9.77 -3.50 -8.13
N PHE A 33 8.93 -4.29 -8.79
CA PHE A 33 7.52 -4.47 -8.41
C PHE A 33 7.41 -5.11 -7.03
N ALA A 34 8.22 -6.14 -6.75
CA ALA A 34 8.28 -6.78 -5.45
C ALA A 34 8.65 -5.77 -4.36
N LEU A 35 9.63 -4.89 -4.60
CA LEU A 35 10.03 -3.85 -3.67
C LEU A 35 8.92 -2.82 -3.44
N ILE A 36 8.24 -2.38 -4.49
CA ILE A 36 7.10 -1.45 -4.40
C ILE A 36 5.96 -2.09 -3.60
N LEU A 37 5.63 -3.35 -3.91
CA LEU A 37 4.57 -4.09 -3.25
C LEU A 37 4.91 -4.32 -1.78
N HIS A 38 6.16 -4.70 -1.50
CA HIS A 38 6.69 -4.87 -0.15
C HIS A 38 6.66 -3.55 0.63
N SER A 39 7.09 -2.44 0.02
CA SER A 39 7.03 -1.10 0.62
C SER A 39 5.59 -0.68 0.93
N ARG A 40 4.66 -0.92 0.00
CA ARG A 40 3.23 -0.66 0.20
C ARG A 40 2.65 -1.55 1.30
N TRP A 41 3.03 -2.82 1.37
CA TRP A 41 2.60 -3.72 2.43
C TRP A 41 3.11 -3.30 3.80
N SER A 42 4.39 -2.91 3.91
CA SER A 42 4.98 -2.37 5.14
C SER A 42 4.25 -1.11 5.62
N HIS A 43 3.96 -0.17 4.71
CA HIS A 43 3.16 1.01 5.02
C HIS A 43 1.75 0.66 5.50
N ARG A 44 1.09 -0.30 4.84
CA ARG A 44 -0.27 -0.75 5.24
C ARG A 44 -0.27 -1.47 6.58
N ARG A 45 0.76 -2.27 6.88
CA ARG A 45 0.91 -2.94 8.19
C ARG A 45 1.07 -1.92 9.31
N LEU A 46 1.88 -0.88 9.09
CA LEU A 46 2.05 0.20 10.07
C LEU A 46 0.74 0.96 10.32
N LEU A 47 0.01 1.31 9.26
CA LEU A 47 -1.31 1.96 9.38
C LEU A 47 -2.37 1.05 10.01
N ALA A 48 -2.32 -0.26 9.76
CA ALA A 48 -3.22 -1.23 10.38
C ALA A 48 -2.96 -1.34 11.89
N ASP A 49 -1.70 -1.39 12.32
CA ASP A 49 -1.35 -1.41 13.74
C ASP A 49 -1.78 -0.12 14.46
N ILE A 50 -1.59 1.04 13.81
CA ILE A 50 -2.07 2.34 14.33
C ILE A 50 -3.59 2.34 14.47
N ARG A 51 -4.35 1.86 13.47
CA ARG A 51 -5.83 1.79 13.55
C ARG A 51 -6.31 0.91 14.71
N GLN A 52 -5.62 -0.18 14.98
CA GLN A 52 -5.98 -1.09 16.06
C GLN A 52 -5.73 -0.46 17.45
N ARG A 53 -4.64 0.31 17.58
CA ARG A 53 -4.34 1.10 18.78
C ARG A 53 -5.31 2.26 18.96
N ASP A 54 -5.60 2.99 17.89
CA ASP A 54 -6.52 4.14 17.89
C ASP A 54 -7.95 3.72 18.26
N ALA A 55 -8.42 2.55 17.81
CA ALA A 55 -9.72 2.00 18.21
C ALA A 55 -9.81 1.71 19.73
N ARG A 56 -8.71 1.28 20.36
CA ARG A 56 -8.65 1.08 21.81
C ARG A 56 -8.58 2.41 22.56
N GLU A 57 -7.76 3.34 22.10
CA GLU A 57 -7.66 4.67 22.71
C GLU A 57 -8.99 5.43 22.65
N ARG A 58 -9.71 5.38 21.52
CA ARG A 58 -11.02 6.03 21.39
C ARG A 58 -12.04 5.51 22.41
N ARG A 59 -12.03 4.20 22.70
CA ARG A 59 -12.90 3.59 23.71
C ARG A 59 -12.53 4.05 25.13
N LEU A 60 -11.24 4.13 25.44
CA LEU A 60 -10.76 4.61 26.74
C LEU A 60 -11.02 6.11 26.95
N ARG A 61 -10.90 6.93 25.89
CA ARG A 61 -11.24 8.36 25.93
C ARG A 61 -12.75 8.57 26.11
N ALA A 62 -13.59 7.82 25.39
CA ALA A 62 -15.04 7.89 25.55
C ALA A 62 -15.48 7.49 26.97
N ALA A 63 -14.83 6.49 27.58
CA ALA A 63 -15.09 6.08 28.96
C ALA A 63 -14.61 7.11 29.98
N ASN A 64 -13.45 7.75 29.76
CA ASN A 64 -12.96 8.82 30.64
C ASN A 64 -13.83 10.06 30.56
N VAL A 65 -14.27 10.49 29.38
CA VAL A 65 -15.19 11.63 29.20
C VAL A 65 -16.51 11.39 29.94
N LYS A 66 -17.04 10.17 29.94
CA LYS A 66 -18.24 9.82 30.74
C LYS A 66 -18.00 9.88 32.25
N ARG A 67 -16.77 9.65 32.71
CA ARG A 67 -16.39 9.67 34.13
C ARG A 67 -16.14 11.10 34.63
N THR A 68 -15.51 11.95 33.82
CA THR A 68 -15.35 13.38 34.11
C THR A 68 -16.62 14.19 33.88
N ALA A 69 -17.59 13.67 33.13
CA ALA A 69 -18.95 14.23 33.05
C ALA A 69 -19.86 13.78 34.20
N ASN A 70 -19.42 12.84 35.05
CA ASN A 70 -20.17 12.42 36.24
C ASN A 70 -19.37 12.49 37.57
N PRO A 71 -18.63 13.58 37.92
CA PRO A 71 -17.98 13.71 39.23
C PRO A 71 -18.93 14.23 40.31
N THR A 72 -20.17 14.61 39.96
CA THR A 72 -21.11 15.36 40.82
C THR A 72 -22.45 14.66 41.04
N ALA A 73 -22.48 13.32 41.01
CA ALA A 73 -23.67 12.54 41.40
C ALA A 73 -23.46 11.75 42.72
N GLY A 74 -22.33 11.95 43.41
CA GLY A 74 -22.01 11.29 44.68
C GLY A 74 -21.94 12.21 45.90
N GLU A 75 -22.15 13.52 45.72
CA GLU A 75 -22.21 14.50 46.81
C GLU A 75 -23.63 15.06 46.97
N GLU A 76 -24.61 14.20 47.25
CA GLU A 76 -25.83 14.67 47.92
C GLU A 76 -26.23 13.69 49.04
N LYS A 77 -25.77 14.08 50.24
CA LYS A 77 -26.42 14.02 51.57
C LYS A 77 -26.83 12.68 52.17
#